data_AF-A0A971TE02-F1
#
_entry.id   AF-A0A971TE02-F1
#
_cell.length_a   1.000
_cell.length_b   1.000
_cell.length_c   1.000
_cell.angle_alpha   90.00
_cell.angle_beta   90.00
_cell.angle_gamma   90.00
#
_symmetry.space_group_name_H-M   'P 1'
#
loop_
_entity.id
_entity.type
_entity.pdbx_description
1 polymer ?
#
loop_
_entity_poly.entity_id
_entity_poly.type
_entity_poly.pdbx_seq_one_letter_code
_entity_poly.pdbx_strand_id
1 'polypeptide(L)' 'MPPIKKIVTWILVIFFLYAILTNPDSAAQIFRSIWDVVYGGIRNIFEFFNQLLTS' A
#
# COMPACT_ATOMS: atom_id res chain seq x y z
N MET A 1 20.18 9.62 -26.65
CA MET A 1 20.44 9.51 -25.20
C MET A 1 19.21 8.86 -24.58
N PRO A 2 19.30 7.66 -23.98
CA PRO A 2 18.16 7.11 -23.27
C PRO A 2 17.70 8.15 -22.23
N PRO A 3 16.41 8.49 -22.17
CA PRO A 3 15.94 9.52 -21.28
C PRO A 3 16.29 9.12 -19.85
N ILE A 4 17.00 9.99 -19.12
CA ILE A 4 17.47 9.77 -17.74
C ILE A 4 16.34 9.23 -16.85
N LYS A 5 15.11 9.71 -17.08
CA LYS A 5 13.89 9.22 -16.43
C LYS A 5 13.74 7.70 -16.50
N LYS A 6 13.96 7.09 -17.67
CA LYS A 6 13.82 5.64 -17.87
C LYS A 6 14.85 4.88 -17.03
N ILE A 7 16.10 5.34 -16.99
CA ILE A 7 17.16 4.69 -16.21
C ILE A 7 16.86 4.78 -14.71
N VAL A 8 16.47 5.96 -14.23
CA VAL A 8 16.11 6.17 -12.81
C VAL A 8 14.90 5.31 -12.42
N THR A 9 13.87 5.24 -13.26
CA THR A 9 12.71 4.35 -13.02
C THR A 9 13.13 2.89 -12.94
N TRP A 10 13.99 2.41 -13.84
CA TRP A 10 14.45 1.02 -13.81
C TRP A 10 15.30 0.71 -12.57
N ILE A 11 16.15 1.64 -12.13
CA ILE A 11 16.92 1.50 -10.88
C ILE A 11 15.97 1.40 -9.68
N LEU A 12 14.97 2.28 -9.61
CA LEU A 12 13.96 2.24 -8.55
C LEU A 12 13.20 0.91 -8.55
N VAL A 13 12.76 0.43 -9.72
CA VAL A 13 12.04 -0.84 -9.84
C VAL A 13 12.89 -2.00 -9.34
N ILE A 14 14.16 -2.10 -9.77
CA ILE A 14 15.07 -3.17 -9.33
C ILE A 14 15.31 -3.07 -7.82
N PHE A 15 15.48 -1.87 -7.29
CA PHE A 15 15.64 -1.65 -5.85
C PHE A 15 14.41 -2.11 -5.06
N PHE A 16 13.21 -1.76 -5.50
CA PHE A 16 11.97 -2.20 -4.85
C PHE A 16 11.80 -3.71 -4.91
N LEU A 17 12.06 -4.34 -6.06
CA LEU A 17 12.03 -5.79 -6.19
C LEU A 17 13.03 -6.46 -5.24
N TYR A 18 14.26 -5.94 -5.17
CA TYR A 18 15.28 -6.44 -4.25
C TYR A 18 14.85 -6.29 -2.78
N ALA A 19 14.30 -5.12 -2.40
CA ALA A 19 13.85 -4.87 -1.04
C ALA A 19 12.73 -5.82 -0.62
N ILE A 20 11.76 -6.08 -1.51
CA ILE A 20 10.66 -7.02 -1.28
C ILE A 20 11.19 -8.46 -1.14
N LEU A 21 12.12 -8.87 -2.01
CA LEU A 21 12.67 -10.24 -1.98
C LEU A 21 13.63 -10.47 -0.81
N THR A 22 14.37 -9.45 -0.38
CA THR A 22 15.37 -9.55 0.69
C THR A 22 14.73 -9.46 2.07
N ASN A 23 13.77 -8.55 2.24
CA ASN A 23 13.06 -8.35 3.51
C ASN A 23 11.54 -8.42 3.26
N PRO A 24 11.00 -9.61 2.96
CA PRO A 24 9.58 -9.78 2.68
C PRO A 24 8.70 -9.39 3.86
N ASP A 25 9.18 -9.59 5.09
CA ASP A 25 8.44 -9.24 6.31
C ASP A 25 8.21 -7.73 6.43
N SER A 26 9.24 -6.92 6.16
CA SER A 26 9.13 -5.46 6.18
C SER A 26 8.16 -4.96 5.10
N ALA A 27 8.25 -5.52 3.89
CA ALA A 27 7.30 -5.19 2.82
C ALA A 27 5.87 -5.56 3.21
N ALA A 28 5.66 -6.78 3.72
CA ALA A 28 4.36 -7.27 4.14
C ALA A 28 3.76 -6.44 5.29
N GLN A 29 4.60 -5.95 6.21
CA GLN A 29 4.18 -5.06 7.28
C GLN A 29 3.68 -3.72 6.72
N ILE A 30 4.41 -3.10 5.80
CA ILE A 30 3.99 -1.84 5.15
C ILE A 30 2.65 -2.02 4.43
N PHE A 31 2.52 -3.08 3.64
CA PHE A 31 1.26 -3.38 2.94
C PHE A 31 0.11 -3.63 3.91
N ARG A 32 0.33 -4.37 5.01
CA ARG A 32 -0.68 -4.59 6.04
C ARG A 32 -1.11 -3.29 6.71
N SER A 33 -0.17 -2.43 7.09
CA SER A 33 -0.49 -1.14 7.70
C SER A 33 -1.33 -0.26 6.79
N ILE A 34 -1.03 -0.23 5.47
CA ILE A 34 -1.86 0.50 4.50
C ILE A 34 -3.25 -0.12 4.41
N TRP A 35 -3.33 -1.45 4.34
CA TRP A 35 -4.59 -2.17 4.24
C TRP A 35 -5.48 -1.98 5.46
N ASP A 36 -4.91 -2.00 6.66
CA ASP A 36 -5.62 -1.78 7.92
C ASP A 36 -6.24 -0.37 7.99
N VAL A 37 -5.54 0.65 7.49
CA VAL A 37 -6.09 2.01 7.39
C VAL A 37 -7.28 2.06 6.43
N VAL A 38 -7.16 1.43 5.26
CA VAL A 38 -8.24 1.37 4.27
C VAL A 38 -9.45 0.62 4.83
N TYR A 39 -9.24 -0.56 5.43
CA TYR A 39 -10.30 -1.36 6.02
C TYR A 39 -10.94 -0.68 7.22
N GLY A 40 -10.16 -0.06 8.09
CA GLY A 40 -10.65 0.73 9.21
C GLY A 40 -11.53 1.89 8.72
N GLY A 41 -11.09 2.62 7.70
CA GLY A 41 -11.86 3.70 7.10
C GLY A 41 -13.20 3.21 6.51
N ILE A 42 -13.16 2.15 5.70
CA ILE A 42 -14.37 1.55 5.12
C ILE A 42 -15.31 1.06 6.22
N ARG A 43 -14.79 0.34 7.22
CA ARG A 43 -15.59 -0.18 8.34
C ARG A 43 -16.29 0.95 9.10
N ASN A 44 -15.59 2.04 9.40
CA ASN A 44 -16.17 3.19 10.09
C ASN A 44 -17.32 3.81 9.29
N ILE A 45 -17.19 3.88 7.96
CA ILE A 45 -18.25 4.36 7.07
C ILE A 45 -19.46 3.42 7.12
N PHE A 46 -19.24 2.11 7.04
CA PHE A 46 -20.32 1.12 7.15
C PHE A 46 -21.02 1.16 8.52
N GLU A 47 -20.26 1.27 9.61
CA GLU A 47 -20.82 1.40 10.96
C GLU A 47 -21.67 2.67 11.11
N PHE A 48 -21.23 3.79 10.55
CA PHE A 48 -22.00 5.03 10.51
C PHE A 48 -23.34 4.87 9.78
N PHE A 49 -23.34 4.30 8.56
CA PHE A 49 -24.59 4.09 7.84
C PHE A 49 -25.51 3.07 8.53
N ASN A 50 -24.94 2.02 9.14
CA ASN A 50 -25.73 1.05 9.89
C ASN A 50 -26.43 1.69 11.10
N GLN A 51 -25.75 2.63 11.78
CA GLN A 51 -26.36 3.43 12.86
C GLN A 51 -27.51 4.30 12.35
N LEU A 52 -27.39 4.90 11.16
CA LEU A 52 -28.45 5.73 10.56
C LEU A 52 -29.65 4.93 10.03
N LEU A 53 -29.43 3.73 9.51
CA LEU A 53 -30.51 2.90 8.95
C LEU A 53 -31.26 2.10 10.03
N THR A 54 -30.59 1.84 11.16
CA THR A 54 -31.17 1.14 12.30
C THR A 54 -31.77 2.13 13.33
N SER A 55 -31.52 3.44 13.18
CA SER A 55 -32.20 4.50 13.94
C SER A 55 -33.55 4.85 13.32
#